data_AF-A0A7C5RH60-F1
#
_entry.id   AF-A0A7C5RH60-F1
#
_cell.length_a   1.000
_cell.length_b   1.000
_cell.length_c   1.000
_cell.angle_alpha   90.00
_cell.angle_beta   90.00
_cell.angle_gamma   90.00
#
_symmetry.space_group_name_H-M   'P 1'
#
loop_
_entity.id
_entity.type
_entity.pdbx_description
1 polymer ?
#
loop_
_entity_poly.entity_id
_entity_poly.type
_entity_poly.pdbx_seq_one_letter_code
_entity_poly.pdbx_strand_id
1 'polypeptide(L)'
;MLEYLGVHRSKKPNNVLPQSAEIVDNSLPIKDSEILFEVDALNIDSASFKNLLDISNNDEDKIKNLIIEIVKKRGKMHNPNTNSGGVFKGKIKQIGKYFDQYHKGKYKVGSKVVSLTSLTFTPLHIDKIIKLDKDNYTVYVEGYSILFLNSPFAVIDDLDFEEEVIMKVLDVAGAAAQIARYSKLSDYVVILGAGKSAILACYEAYKRVKPTGKVFVISKHQEELEFFQKIGICDHVILSDVTNPIETYNKYLQISDRLADLVVNCTNV
;
A
#
# COMPACT_ATOMS: atom_id res chain seq x y z
N MET A 1 -21.14 -13.23 -13.74
CA MET A 1 -20.73 -12.12 -14.63
C MET A 1 -19.78 -11.23 -13.82
N LEU A 2 -18.49 -11.13 -14.20
CA LEU A 2 -17.43 -10.31 -13.56
C LEU A 2 -17.26 -10.38 -12.02
N GLU A 3 -17.78 -11.39 -11.33
CA GLU A 3 -17.68 -11.51 -9.86
C GLU A 3 -16.22 -11.61 -9.36
N TYR A 4 -15.32 -12.11 -10.21
CA TYR A 4 -13.89 -12.14 -9.95
C TYR A 4 -13.25 -10.76 -9.79
N LEU A 5 -13.92 -9.69 -10.24
CA LEU A 5 -13.54 -8.29 -10.07
C LEU A 5 -14.30 -7.58 -8.95
N GLY A 6 -15.22 -8.26 -8.25
CA GLY A 6 -16.01 -7.66 -7.17
C GLY A 6 -17.10 -6.67 -7.61
N VAL A 7 -17.35 -6.52 -8.91
CA VAL A 7 -18.32 -5.55 -9.45
C VAL A 7 -19.73 -5.75 -8.87
N HIS A 8 -20.10 -6.97 -8.55
CA HIS A 8 -21.40 -7.29 -7.93
C HIS A 8 -21.57 -6.70 -6.52
N ARG A 9 -20.51 -6.26 -5.87
CA ARG A 9 -20.56 -5.58 -4.57
C ARG A 9 -20.59 -4.06 -4.71
N SER A 10 -20.41 -3.49 -5.91
CA SER A 10 -20.52 -2.04 -6.12
C SER A 10 -21.98 -1.60 -6.08
N LYS A 11 -22.35 -0.80 -5.06
CA LYS A 11 -23.72 -0.32 -4.85
C LYS A 11 -23.97 1.05 -5.49
N LYS A 12 -23.01 1.99 -5.38
CA LYS A 12 -23.18 3.35 -5.90
C LYS A 12 -21.85 3.95 -6.38
N PRO A 13 -21.71 4.29 -7.68
CA PRO A 13 -22.53 3.76 -8.77
C PRO A 13 -22.46 2.22 -8.82
N ASN A 14 -23.46 1.59 -9.42
CA ASN A 14 -23.42 0.16 -9.72
C ASN A 14 -22.57 -0.11 -10.97
N ASN A 15 -22.26 -1.37 -11.24
CA ASN A 15 -21.54 -1.81 -12.46
C ASN A 15 -20.15 -1.19 -12.68
N VAL A 16 -19.51 -0.70 -11.62
CA VAL A 16 -18.11 -0.25 -11.63
C VAL A 16 -17.25 -1.16 -10.76
N LEU A 17 -15.93 -1.07 -10.89
CA LEU A 17 -15.02 -1.70 -9.94
C LEU A 17 -15.25 -1.14 -8.52
N PRO A 18 -15.12 -1.98 -7.47
CA PRO A 18 -15.26 -1.54 -6.09
C PRO A 18 -14.47 -0.27 -5.75
N GLN A 19 -13.28 -0.08 -6.33
CA GLN A 19 -12.47 1.14 -6.13
C GLN A 19 -13.17 2.41 -6.60
N SER A 20 -13.85 2.37 -7.74
CA SER A 20 -14.59 3.52 -8.30
C SER A 20 -15.96 3.73 -7.64
N ALA A 21 -16.51 2.70 -6.99
CA ALA A 21 -17.76 2.82 -6.26
C ALA A 21 -17.58 3.71 -5.01
N GLU A 22 -18.46 4.68 -4.82
CA GLU A 22 -18.59 5.42 -3.56
C GLU A 22 -19.01 4.49 -2.42
N ILE A 23 -19.95 3.58 -2.70
CA ILE A 23 -20.50 2.62 -1.74
C ILE A 23 -20.35 1.20 -2.27
N VAL A 24 -19.79 0.31 -1.45
CA VAL A 24 -19.72 -1.14 -1.69
C VAL A 24 -20.51 -1.91 -0.64
N ASP A 25 -20.95 -3.11 -1.00
CA ASP A 25 -21.62 -4.04 -0.12
C ASP A 25 -20.62 -4.89 0.67
N ASN A 26 -20.60 -4.76 1.99
CA ASN A 26 -19.80 -5.58 2.89
C ASN A 26 -20.65 -6.62 3.65
N SER A 27 -21.89 -6.87 3.25
CA SER A 27 -22.78 -7.81 3.97
C SER A 27 -22.37 -9.28 3.82
N LEU A 28 -22.68 -10.08 4.83
CA LEU A 28 -22.60 -11.54 4.81
C LEU A 28 -23.98 -12.14 4.44
N PRO A 29 -24.04 -13.38 3.92
CA PRO A 29 -22.93 -14.31 3.68
C PRO A 29 -22.05 -13.95 2.47
N ILE A 30 -20.85 -14.54 2.39
CA ILE A 30 -20.01 -14.46 1.18
C ILE A 30 -20.56 -15.35 0.06
N LYS A 31 -20.23 -15.02 -1.19
CA LYS A 31 -20.48 -15.86 -2.36
C LYS A 31 -19.41 -16.94 -2.52
N ASP A 32 -19.70 -17.95 -3.34
CA ASP A 32 -18.75 -19.03 -3.65
C ASP A 32 -17.47 -18.53 -4.34
N SER A 33 -17.51 -17.39 -5.02
CA SER A 33 -16.36 -16.76 -5.68
C SER A 33 -15.53 -15.84 -4.77
N GLU A 34 -15.83 -15.81 -3.48
CA GLU A 34 -15.24 -14.87 -2.53
C GLU A 34 -14.47 -15.60 -1.43
N ILE A 35 -13.66 -14.83 -0.72
CA ILE A 35 -12.94 -15.28 0.47
C ILE A 35 -13.15 -14.24 1.58
N LEU A 36 -13.44 -14.73 2.79
CA LEU A 36 -13.70 -13.94 3.97
C LEU A 36 -12.48 -13.98 4.90
N PHE A 37 -12.13 -12.83 5.46
CA PHE A 37 -11.07 -12.68 6.43
C PHE A 37 -11.62 -12.12 7.74
N GLU A 38 -11.09 -12.59 8.85
CA GLU A 38 -11.07 -11.82 10.10
C GLU A 38 -9.99 -10.77 9.97
N VAL A 39 -10.26 -9.54 10.40
CA VAL A 39 -9.31 -8.43 10.30
C VAL A 39 -8.85 -8.02 11.69
N ASP A 40 -7.53 -8.05 11.90
CA ASP A 40 -6.89 -7.70 13.17
C ASP A 40 -6.36 -6.26 13.16
N ALA A 41 -5.91 -5.78 11.99
CA ALA A 41 -5.33 -4.46 11.85
C ALA A 41 -5.52 -3.90 10.43
N LEU A 42 -5.63 -2.57 10.36
CA LEU A 42 -5.56 -1.79 9.14
C LEU A 42 -4.27 -0.98 9.17
N ASN A 43 -3.50 -1.07 8.10
CA ASN A 43 -2.47 -0.10 7.81
C ASN A 43 -3.08 0.97 6.91
N ILE A 44 -3.32 2.16 7.45
CA ILE A 44 -3.84 3.27 6.65
C ILE A 44 -2.68 3.91 5.91
N ASP A 45 -2.86 4.19 4.62
CA ASP A 45 -1.80 4.82 3.83
C ASP A 45 -1.42 6.19 4.37
N SER A 46 -0.16 6.58 4.15
CA SER A 46 0.42 7.79 4.74
C SER A 46 -0.33 9.09 4.40
N ALA A 47 -0.85 9.23 3.16
CA ALA A 47 -1.59 10.41 2.76
C ALA A 47 -2.94 10.48 3.49
N SER A 48 -3.68 9.36 3.49
CA SER A 48 -4.95 9.24 4.19
C SER A 48 -4.80 9.48 5.69
N PHE A 49 -3.78 8.91 6.33
CA PHE A 49 -3.59 9.06 7.77
C PHE A 49 -3.22 10.49 8.14
N LYS A 50 -2.34 11.14 7.37
CA LYS A 50 -2.02 12.57 7.56
C LYS A 50 -3.27 13.43 7.44
N ASN A 51 -4.11 13.20 6.43
CA ASN A 51 -5.37 13.92 6.28
C ASN A 51 -6.32 13.71 7.47
N LEU A 52 -6.41 12.49 8.00
CA LEU A 52 -7.23 12.21 9.19
C LEU A 52 -6.69 12.90 10.45
N LEU A 53 -5.37 12.94 10.63
CA LEU A 53 -4.71 13.69 11.72
C LEU A 53 -5.06 15.17 11.64
N ASP A 54 -4.93 15.78 10.46
CA ASP A 54 -5.18 17.21 10.25
C ASP A 54 -6.65 17.58 10.55
N ILE A 55 -7.60 16.82 10.00
CA ILE A 55 -9.05 17.07 10.21
C ILE A 55 -9.46 16.85 11.67
N SER A 56 -8.78 15.92 12.35
CA SER A 56 -9.07 15.59 13.75
C SER A 56 -8.35 16.51 14.74
N ASN A 57 -7.47 17.42 14.28
CA ASN A 57 -6.53 18.14 15.13
C ASN A 57 -5.73 17.19 16.04
N ASN A 58 -5.27 16.07 15.49
CA ASN A 58 -4.49 15.02 16.18
C ASN A 58 -5.21 14.33 17.37
N ASP A 59 -6.54 14.50 17.47
CA ASP A 59 -7.39 13.84 18.46
C ASP A 59 -7.66 12.37 18.06
N GLU A 60 -7.24 11.44 18.91
CA GLU A 60 -7.33 10.01 18.64
C GLU A 60 -8.77 9.50 18.50
N ASP A 61 -9.69 9.97 19.34
CA ASP A 61 -11.07 9.51 19.31
C ASP A 61 -11.81 10.03 18.08
N LYS A 62 -11.50 11.25 17.64
CA LYS A 62 -12.01 11.78 16.36
C LYS A 62 -11.50 10.98 15.17
N ILE A 63 -10.22 10.60 15.16
CA ILE A 63 -9.66 9.75 14.08
C ILE A 63 -10.39 8.41 14.01
N LYS A 64 -10.57 7.74 15.17
CA LYS A 64 -11.32 6.48 15.27
C LYS A 64 -12.74 6.62 14.74
N ASN A 65 -13.44 7.67 15.16
CA ASN A 65 -14.81 7.95 14.73
C ASN A 65 -14.89 8.19 13.22
N LEU A 66 -13.99 9.00 12.65
CA LEU A 66 -13.93 9.25 11.20
C LEU A 66 -13.71 7.96 10.40
N ILE A 67 -12.80 7.08 10.83
CA ILE A 67 -12.58 5.79 10.18
C ILE A 67 -13.86 4.95 10.19
N ILE A 68 -14.50 4.82 11.35
CA ILE A 68 -15.76 4.07 11.49
C ILE A 68 -16.85 4.68 10.60
N GLU A 69 -16.99 6.00 10.55
CA GLU A 69 -17.96 6.69 9.71
C GLU A 69 -17.70 6.46 8.22
N ILE A 70 -16.45 6.57 7.78
CA ILE A 70 -16.05 6.30 6.39
C ILE A 70 -16.44 4.86 6.02
N VAL A 71 -16.06 3.89 6.84
CA VAL A 71 -16.34 2.47 6.57
C VAL A 71 -17.84 2.18 6.62
N LYS A 72 -18.59 2.74 7.57
CA LYS A 72 -20.06 2.59 7.64
C LYS A 72 -20.75 3.19 6.42
N LYS A 73 -20.33 4.38 5.98
CA LYS A 73 -20.95 5.08 4.84
C LYS A 73 -20.61 4.42 3.51
N ARG A 74 -19.38 3.93 3.34
CA ARG A 74 -18.86 3.45 2.05
C ARG A 74 -18.81 1.93 1.94
N GLY A 75 -18.90 1.20 3.05
CA GLY A 75 -18.67 -0.26 3.10
C GLY A 75 -17.20 -0.67 2.92
N LYS A 76 -16.28 0.29 2.93
CA LYS A 76 -14.84 0.14 2.70
C LYS A 76 -14.07 1.30 3.32
N MET A 77 -12.78 1.13 3.58
CA MET A 77 -11.94 2.25 4.00
C MET A 77 -11.38 2.98 2.77
N HIS A 78 -12.06 4.08 2.42
CA HIS A 78 -11.70 4.95 1.31
C HIS A 78 -11.79 6.40 1.77
N ASN A 79 -10.63 7.01 2.00
CA ASN A 79 -10.57 8.42 2.38
C ASN A 79 -10.95 9.29 1.17
N PRO A 80 -12.02 10.10 1.26
CA PRO A 80 -12.51 10.88 0.13
C PRO A 80 -11.58 12.03 -0.28
N ASN A 81 -10.73 12.52 0.62
CA ASN A 81 -9.87 13.68 0.34
C ASN A 81 -8.58 13.26 -0.39
N THR A 82 -8.07 12.08 -0.10
CA THR A 82 -6.80 11.57 -0.64
C THR A 82 -6.99 10.46 -1.66
N ASN A 83 -8.21 9.94 -1.81
CA ASN A 83 -8.55 8.83 -2.69
C ASN A 83 -7.73 7.55 -2.41
N SER A 84 -7.42 7.31 -1.15
CA SER A 84 -6.54 6.22 -0.71
C SER A 84 -7.15 5.45 0.48
N GLY A 85 -6.52 4.34 0.88
CA GLY A 85 -7.06 3.43 1.89
C GLY A 85 -5.99 2.65 2.66
N GLY A 86 -5.01 2.05 1.96
CA GLY A 86 -3.97 1.20 2.56
C GLY A 86 -4.29 -0.30 2.47
N VAL A 87 -3.86 -1.11 3.45
CA VAL A 87 -4.01 -2.57 3.45
C VAL A 87 -4.52 -3.08 4.80
N PHE A 88 -5.00 -4.33 4.85
CA PHE A 88 -5.34 -4.99 6.11
C PHE A 88 -4.42 -6.18 6.40
N LYS A 89 -4.27 -6.49 7.68
CA LYS A 89 -3.73 -7.75 8.19
C LYS A 89 -4.82 -8.52 8.90
N GLY A 90 -4.83 -9.84 8.72
CA GLY A 90 -5.85 -10.68 9.32
C GLY A 90 -5.62 -12.17 9.07
N LYS A 91 -6.69 -12.95 9.16
CA LYS A 91 -6.66 -14.40 8.91
C LYS A 91 -7.80 -14.84 8.03
N ILE A 92 -7.57 -15.89 7.24
CA ILE A 92 -8.61 -16.50 6.41
C ILE A 92 -9.67 -17.13 7.33
N LYS A 93 -10.92 -16.66 7.23
CA LYS A 93 -12.06 -17.17 8.02
C LYS A 93 -12.87 -18.22 7.26
N GLN A 94 -13.16 -17.94 6.00
CA GLN A 94 -13.99 -18.79 5.15
C GLN A 94 -13.56 -18.64 3.69
N ILE A 95 -13.52 -19.74 2.96
CA ILE A 95 -13.18 -19.76 1.53
C ILE A 95 -14.42 -20.22 0.77
N GLY A 96 -14.87 -19.44 -0.20
CA GLY A 96 -15.95 -19.83 -1.10
C GLY A 96 -15.56 -21.02 -1.97
N LYS A 97 -16.52 -21.89 -2.29
CA LYS A 97 -16.25 -23.15 -3.00
C LYS A 97 -15.59 -22.94 -4.36
N TYR A 98 -16.06 -21.97 -5.14
CA TYR A 98 -15.50 -21.67 -6.45
C TYR A 98 -14.13 -20.97 -6.34
N PHE A 99 -13.94 -20.13 -5.31
CA PHE A 99 -12.65 -19.53 -4.99
C PHE A 99 -11.58 -20.60 -4.72
N ASP A 100 -11.90 -21.57 -3.88
CA ASP A 100 -10.99 -22.65 -3.51
C ASP A 100 -10.60 -23.51 -4.72
N GLN A 101 -11.60 -23.86 -5.56
CA GLN A 101 -11.37 -24.61 -6.81
C GLN A 101 -10.50 -23.85 -7.80
N TYR A 102 -10.76 -22.55 -8.00
CA TYR A 102 -9.99 -21.71 -8.91
C TYR A 102 -8.51 -21.63 -8.51
N HIS A 103 -8.25 -21.50 -7.20
CA HIS A 103 -6.91 -21.47 -6.63
C HIS A 103 -6.35 -22.86 -6.29
N LYS A 104 -7.02 -23.95 -6.72
CA LYS A 104 -6.60 -25.35 -6.56
C LYS A 104 -6.26 -25.74 -5.12
N GLY A 105 -7.04 -25.28 -4.14
CA GLY A 105 -6.82 -25.60 -2.72
C GLY A 105 -5.57 -24.98 -2.12
N LYS A 106 -5.01 -23.92 -2.73
CA LYS A 106 -3.77 -23.26 -2.30
C LYS A 106 -3.87 -22.64 -0.90
N TYR A 107 -5.05 -22.18 -0.50
CA TYR A 107 -5.24 -21.39 0.72
C TYR A 107 -5.92 -22.19 1.82
N LYS A 108 -5.60 -21.88 3.08
CA LYS A 108 -6.09 -22.61 4.25
C LYS A 108 -6.78 -21.66 5.24
N VAL A 109 -7.92 -22.08 5.78
CA VAL A 109 -8.58 -21.37 6.89
C VAL A 109 -7.63 -21.28 8.09
N GLY A 110 -7.57 -20.10 8.71
CA GLY A 110 -6.68 -19.78 9.81
C GLY A 110 -5.32 -19.20 9.41
N SER A 111 -4.93 -19.30 8.13
CA SER A 111 -3.68 -18.69 7.64
C SER A 111 -3.68 -17.18 7.81
N LYS A 112 -2.56 -16.65 8.30
CA LYS A 112 -2.32 -15.22 8.45
C LYS A 112 -2.03 -14.60 7.08
N VAL A 113 -2.60 -13.42 6.86
CA VAL A 113 -2.47 -12.71 5.59
C VAL A 113 -2.25 -11.22 5.77
N VAL A 114 -1.67 -10.61 4.74
CA VAL A 114 -1.75 -9.18 4.48
C VAL A 114 -2.34 -8.96 3.10
N SER A 115 -3.32 -8.08 2.98
CA SER A 115 -3.87 -7.73 1.68
C SER A 115 -2.84 -6.98 0.84
N LEU A 116 -2.73 -7.33 -0.44
CA LEU A 116 -2.05 -6.50 -1.44
C LEU A 116 -3.08 -5.73 -2.29
N THR A 117 -4.36 -5.96 -2.00
CA THR A 117 -5.50 -5.24 -2.53
C THR A 117 -5.78 -4.05 -1.61
N SER A 118 -5.85 -2.85 -2.21
CA SER A 118 -6.14 -1.62 -1.49
C SER A 118 -7.48 -1.68 -0.76
N LEU A 119 -7.53 -1.11 0.45
CA LEU A 119 -8.76 -0.90 1.20
C LEU A 119 -9.80 -0.05 0.45
N THR A 120 -9.39 0.74 -0.54
CA THR A 120 -10.31 1.44 -1.44
C THR A 120 -11.09 0.51 -2.36
N PHE A 121 -10.63 -0.72 -2.58
CA PHE A 121 -11.31 -1.74 -3.41
C PHE A 121 -12.00 -2.80 -2.56
N THR A 122 -11.64 -2.89 -1.29
CA THR A 122 -11.94 -4.03 -0.43
C THR A 122 -13.17 -3.77 0.44
N PRO A 123 -14.27 -4.53 0.32
CA PRO A 123 -15.35 -4.52 1.30
C PRO A 123 -14.81 -4.80 2.70
N LEU A 124 -15.16 -3.93 3.65
CA LEU A 124 -14.67 -3.94 5.01
C LEU A 124 -15.80 -3.63 5.97
N HIS A 125 -15.92 -4.42 7.03
CA HIS A 125 -16.76 -4.14 8.18
C HIS A 125 -15.87 -4.03 9.43
N ILE A 126 -16.17 -3.06 10.30
CA ILE A 126 -15.48 -2.85 11.57
C ILE A 126 -16.54 -2.90 12.68
N ASP A 127 -16.41 -3.87 13.58
CA ASP A 127 -17.23 -3.98 14.78
C ASP A 127 -16.77 -2.95 15.81
N LYS A 128 -15.45 -2.90 16.07
CA LYS A 128 -14.84 -1.91 16.96
C LYS A 128 -13.37 -1.65 16.63
N ILE A 129 -12.89 -0.46 17.01
CA ILE A 129 -11.46 -0.14 17.03
C ILE A 129 -10.94 -0.45 18.44
N ILE A 130 -9.91 -1.30 18.52
CA ILE A 130 -9.24 -1.69 19.77
C ILE A 130 -8.21 -0.63 20.17
N LYS A 131 -7.36 -0.22 19.23
CA LYS A 131 -6.23 0.69 19.47
C LYS A 131 -5.88 1.46 18.19
N LEU A 132 -5.46 2.72 18.35
CA LEU A 132 -4.82 3.49 17.30
C LEU A 132 -3.33 3.64 17.63
N ASP A 133 -2.45 3.33 16.68
CA ASP A 133 -1.04 3.68 16.73
C ASP A 133 -0.78 4.78 15.69
N LYS A 134 -0.54 6.01 16.19
CA LYS A 134 -0.35 7.20 15.36
C LYS A 134 1.02 7.26 14.72
N ASP A 135 2.03 6.66 15.33
CA ASP A 135 3.40 6.68 14.81
C ASP A 135 3.52 5.69 13.65
N ASN A 136 2.81 4.57 13.77
CA ASN A 136 2.77 3.52 12.77
C ASN A 136 1.50 3.52 11.92
N TYR A 137 0.67 4.56 11.89
CA TYR A 137 -0.55 4.66 11.06
C TYR A 137 -1.42 3.39 11.07
N THR A 138 -1.44 2.69 12.20
CA THR A 138 -2.02 1.36 12.34
C THR A 138 -3.24 1.43 13.22
N VAL A 139 -4.34 0.85 12.75
CA VAL A 139 -5.62 0.80 13.45
C VAL A 139 -5.91 -0.65 13.75
N TYR A 140 -5.83 -1.04 15.03
CA TYR A 140 -6.19 -2.36 15.48
C TYR A 140 -7.70 -2.47 15.60
N VAL A 141 -8.30 -3.47 14.98
CA VAL A 141 -9.76 -3.58 14.85
C VAL A 141 -10.22 -5.00 15.14
N GLU A 142 -11.50 -5.12 15.50
CA GLU A 142 -12.27 -6.35 15.28
C GLU A 142 -13.21 -6.09 14.12
N GLY A 143 -13.24 -7.02 13.16
CA GLY A 143 -14.09 -6.92 12.00
C GLY A 143 -13.76 -7.97 10.96
N TYR A 144 -14.25 -7.76 9.75
CA TYR A 144 -14.04 -8.69 8.66
C TYR A 144 -13.93 -7.99 7.32
N SER A 145 -13.33 -8.68 6.36
CA SER A 145 -13.16 -8.19 5.01
C SER A 145 -13.37 -9.29 3.98
N ILE A 146 -13.76 -8.91 2.77
CA ILE A 146 -14.04 -9.81 1.66
C ILE A 146 -13.12 -9.47 0.50
N LEU A 147 -12.47 -10.48 -0.07
CA LEU A 147 -11.74 -10.35 -1.34
C LEU A 147 -12.33 -11.26 -2.42
N PHE A 148 -11.97 -10.97 -3.66
CA PHE A 148 -12.48 -11.65 -4.85
C PHE A 148 -11.38 -12.50 -5.51
N LEU A 149 -11.75 -13.36 -6.45
CA LEU A 149 -10.85 -14.31 -7.12
C LEU A 149 -9.48 -13.74 -7.55
N ASN A 150 -9.46 -12.53 -8.12
CA ASN A 150 -8.23 -11.90 -8.62
C ASN A 150 -7.60 -10.88 -7.67
N SER A 151 -8.13 -10.72 -6.46
CA SER A 151 -7.59 -9.81 -5.46
C SER A 151 -6.30 -10.38 -4.86
N PRO A 152 -5.13 -9.74 -5.05
CA PRO A 152 -3.90 -10.23 -4.47
C PRO A 152 -3.87 -10.03 -2.95
N PHE A 153 -3.35 -11.04 -2.25
CA PHE A 153 -2.95 -11.00 -0.85
C PHE A 153 -1.77 -11.95 -0.64
N ALA A 154 -0.97 -11.71 0.39
CA ALA A 154 0.14 -12.58 0.77
C ALA A 154 -0.26 -13.41 1.99
N VAL A 155 0.02 -14.72 1.95
CA VAL A 155 0.04 -15.57 3.14
C VAL A 155 1.39 -15.37 3.82
N ILE A 156 1.38 -15.13 5.13
CA ILE A 156 2.57 -14.72 5.89
C ILE A 156 2.92 -15.70 7.02
N ASP A 157 2.33 -16.90 7.01
CA ASP A 157 2.53 -17.92 8.07
C ASP A 157 4.01 -18.30 8.26
N ASP A 158 4.77 -18.35 7.18
CA ASP A 158 6.17 -18.84 7.16
C ASP A 158 7.21 -17.70 7.13
N LEU A 159 6.81 -16.44 7.34
CA LEU A 159 7.73 -15.31 7.34
C LEU A 159 8.31 -15.07 8.74
N ASP A 160 9.62 -15.23 8.89
CA ASP A 160 10.36 -14.99 10.13
C ASP A 160 10.69 -13.50 10.34
N PHE A 161 9.64 -12.68 10.42
CA PHE A 161 9.72 -11.24 10.68
C PHE A 161 8.55 -10.78 11.54
N GLU A 162 8.73 -9.65 12.23
CA GLU A 162 7.62 -9.00 12.94
C GLU A 162 6.47 -8.66 11.98
N GLU A 163 5.25 -9.04 12.33
CA GLU A 163 4.08 -8.85 11.46
C GLU A 163 3.81 -7.39 11.11
N GLU A 164 4.14 -6.46 12.03
CA GLU A 164 4.06 -5.02 11.76
C GLU A 164 5.01 -4.61 10.63
N VAL A 165 6.24 -5.11 10.65
CA VAL A 165 7.22 -4.87 9.58
C VAL A 165 6.73 -5.46 8.27
N ILE A 166 6.25 -6.71 8.28
CA ILE A 166 5.70 -7.38 7.09
C ILE A 166 4.56 -6.56 6.49
N MET A 167 3.59 -6.14 7.31
CA MET A 167 2.45 -5.34 6.85
C MET A 167 2.91 -4.03 6.21
N LYS A 168 3.88 -3.35 6.80
CA LYS A 168 4.44 -2.10 6.27
C LYS A 168 5.20 -2.28 4.96
N VAL A 169 5.95 -3.36 4.80
CA VAL A 169 6.65 -3.67 3.55
C VAL A 169 5.63 -4.00 2.45
N LEU A 170 4.61 -4.79 2.77
CA LEU A 170 3.62 -5.25 1.81
C LEU A 170 2.65 -4.14 1.36
N ASP A 171 2.36 -3.15 2.20
CA ASP A 171 1.60 -1.94 1.83
C ASP A 171 2.23 -1.18 0.65
N VAL A 172 3.57 -1.16 0.58
CA VAL A 172 4.32 -0.46 -0.47
C VAL A 172 5.00 -1.41 -1.46
N ALA A 173 4.66 -2.71 -1.45
CA ALA A 173 5.28 -3.71 -2.33
C ALA A 173 5.08 -3.41 -3.83
N GLY A 174 4.04 -2.65 -4.18
CA GLY A 174 3.81 -2.14 -5.52
C GLY A 174 4.99 -1.31 -6.05
N ALA A 175 5.74 -0.62 -5.19
CA ALA A 175 6.90 0.17 -5.59
C ALA A 175 7.96 -0.70 -6.29
N ALA A 176 8.42 -1.77 -5.63
CA ALA A 176 9.37 -2.72 -6.22
C ALA A 176 8.81 -3.37 -7.50
N ALA A 177 7.53 -3.74 -7.52
CA ALA A 177 6.91 -4.35 -8.70
C ALA A 177 6.90 -3.39 -9.91
N GLN A 178 6.64 -2.10 -9.72
CA GLN A 178 6.68 -1.10 -10.79
C GLN A 178 8.11 -0.87 -11.28
N ILE A 179 9.09 -0.77 -10.37
CA ILE A 179 10.51 -0.69 -10.77
C ILE A 179 10.94 -1.91 -11.55
N ALA A 180 10.50 -3.09 -11.12
CA ALA A 180 10.80 -4.33 -11.79
C ALA A 180 10.30 -4.37 -13.24
N ARG A 181 9.18 -3.70 -13.50
CA ARG A 181 8.58 -3.62 -14.82
C ARG A 181 9.25 -2.59 -15.72
N TYR A 182 9.65 -1.44 -15.17
CA TYR A 182 10.06 -0.28 -15.97
C TYR A 182 11.56 -0.05 -16.04
N SER A 183 12.33 -0.47 -15.04
CA SER A 183 13.79 -0.34 -15.06
C SER A 183 14.44 -1.43 -15.92
N LYS A 184 15.45 -1.03 -16.68
CA LYS A 184 16.22 -1.87 -17.57
C LYS A 184 17.71 -1.81 -17.23
N LEU A 185 18.45 -2.77 -17.76
CA LEU A 185 19.90 -2.79 -17.70
C LEU A 185 20.47 -1.47 -18.23
N SER A 186 21.42 -0.89 -17.50
CA SER A 186 22.09 0.39 -17.81
C SER A 186 21.28 1.67 -17.62
N ASP A 187 20.02 1.61 -17.16
CA ASP A 187 19.22 2.81 -16.88
C ASP A 187 19.82 3.66 -15.75
N TYR A 188 19.58 4.97 -15.82
CA TYR A 188 19.76 5.89 -14.70
C TYR A 188 18.40 6.14 -14.08
N VAL A 189 18.23 5.66 -12.86
CA VAL A 189 16.97 5.73 -12.12
C VAL A 189 17.09 6.77 -11.03
N VAL A 190 16.22 7.77 -11.04
CA VAL A 190 16.12 8.79 -9.99
C VAL A 190 14.90 8.51 -9.12
N ILE A 191 15.11 8.41 -7.82
CA ILE A 191 14.06 8.20 -6.82
C ILE A 191 13.89 9.48 -6.03
N LEU A 192 12.69 10.05 -6.09
CA LEU A 192 12.31 11.25 -5.34
C LEU A 192 11.67 10.83 -4.01
N GLY A 193 12.24 11.28 -2.90
CA GLY A 193 11.86 10.86 -1.55
C GLY A 193 12.64 9.65 -1.06
N ALA A 194 12.75 9.51 0.27
CA ALA A 194 13.53 8.47 0.93
C ALA A 194 12.71 7.70 1.99
N GLY A 195 11.39 7.60 1.80
CA GLY A 195 10.50 6.82 2.66
C GLY A 195 10.51 5.31 2.39
N LYS A 196 9.58 4.57 2.99
CA LYS A 196 9.50 3.08 2.90
C LYS A 196 9.41 2.56 1.46
N SER A 197 8.59 3.21 0.62
CA SER A 197 8.46 2.87 -0.81
C SER A 197 9.75 3.12 -1.58
N ALA A 198 10.50 4.18 -1.22
CA ALA A 198 11.79 4.49 -1.83
C ALA A 198 12.84 3.43 -1.53
N ILE A 199 12.85 2.84 -0.33
CA ILE A 199 13.78 1.75 0.02
C ILE A 199 13.57 0.56 -0.93
N LEU A 200 12.32 0.12 -1.10
CA LEU A 200 11.99 -1.00 -1.98
C LEU A 200 12.24 -0.69 -3.46
N ALA A 201 11.88 0.52 -3.90
CA ALA A 201 12.13 0.98 -5.26
C ALA A 201 13.63 1.03 -5.56
N CYS A 202 14.42 1.54 -4.62
CA CYS A 202 15.87 1.69 -4.75
C CYS A 202 16.57 0.35 -4.81
N TYR A 203 16.24 -0.56 -3.90
CA TYR A 203 16.81 -1.90 -3.88
C TYR A 203 16.54 -2.66 -5.20
N GLU A 204 15.31 -2.62 -5.70
CA GLU A 204 14.97 -3.31 -6.95
C GLU A 204 15.58 -2.62 -8.17
N ALA A 205 15.66 -1.29 -8.19
CA ALA A 205 16.33 -0.55 -9.26
C ALA A 205 17.82 -0.91 -9.28
N TYR A 206 18.48 -0.90 -8.12
CA TYR A 206 19.90 -1.17 -7.97
C TYR A 206 20.26 -2.55 -8.50
N LYS A 207 19.44 -3.57 -8.25
CA LYS A 207 19.66 -4.90 -8.82
C LYS A 207 19.53 -4.96 -10.34
N ARG A 208 18.65 -4.16 -10.93
CA ARG A 208 18.27 -4.26 -12.36
C ARG A 208 19.15 -3.48 -13.30
N VAL A 209 19.58 -2.31 -12.89
CA VAL A 209 20.30 -1.39 -13.77
C VAL A 209 21.78 -1.74 -13.89
N LYS A 210 22.29 -2.56 -12.98
CA LYS A 210 23.71 -2.95 -12.88
C LYS A 210 24.15 -3.90 -13.99
N PRO A 211 25.45 -3.85 -14.40
CA PRO A 211 26.56 -3.18 -13.70
C PRO A 211 26.77 -1.69 -14.06
N THR A 212 26.21 -1.23 -15.16
CA THR A 212 26.53 0.07 -15.79
C THR A 212 25.55 1.19 -15.44
N GLY A 213 24.33 0.85 -15.05
CA GLY A 213 23.32 1.82 -14.65
C GLY A 213 23.57 2.38 -13.26
N LYS A 214 22.88 3.49 -12.97
CA LYS A 214 23.02 4.23 -11.72
C LYS A 214 21.69 4.48 -11.05
N VAL A 215 21.67 4.44 -9.73
CA VAL A 215 20.50 4.80 -8.92
C VAL A 215 20.81 6.01 -8.06
N PHE A 216 19.96 7.03 -8.16
CA PHE A 216 20.05 8.28 -7.43
C PHE A 216 18.86 8.39 -6.47
N VAL A 217 19.11 8.79 -5.22
CA VAL A 217 18.05 9.08 -4.25
C VAL A 217 18.09 10.55 -3.88
N ILE A 218 16.96 11.23 -3.96
CA ILE A 218 16.83 12.66 -3.64
C ILE A 218 15.91 12.82 -2.44
N SER A 219 16.39 13.49 -1.40
CA SER A 219 15.58 13.89 -0.25
C SER A 219 16.01 15.24 0.29
N LYS A 220 15.11 15.93 1.00
CA LYS A 220 15.40 17.16 1.73
C LYS A 220 15.96 16.92 3.14
N HIS A 221 15.98 15.66 3.59
CA HIS A 221 16.44 15.29 4.93
C HIS A 221 17.78 14.55 4.86
N GLN A 222 18.80 15.14 5.48
CA GLN A 222 20.17 14.61 5.48
C GLN A 222 20.26 13.20 6.10
N GLU A 223 19.57 12.97 7.22
CA GLU A 223 19.55 11.69 7.93
C GLU A 223 19.02 10.53 7.06
N GLU A 224 18.03 10.79 6.21
CA GLU A 224 17.50 9.79 5.29
C GLU A 224 18.55 9.42 4.23
N LEU A 225 19.30 10.39 3.71
CA LEU A 225 20.33 10.13 2.71
C LEU A 225 21.52 9.36 3.30
N GLU A 226 21.90 9.67 4.54
CA GLU A 226 22.93 8.92 5.28
C GLU A 226 22.52 7.45 5.49
N PHE A 227 21.23 7.20 5.77
CA PHE A 227 20.70 5.85 5.83
C PHE A 227 20.86 5.11 4.49
N PHE A 228 20.48 5.73 3.37
CA PHE A 228 20.61 5.12 2.02
C PHE A 228 22.08 4.85 1.64
N GLN A 229 22.99 5.76 1.98
CA GLN A 229 24.43 5.54 1.80
C GLN A 229 24.92 4.35 2.64
N LYS A 230 24.51 4.26 3.91
CA LYS A 230 24.92 3.20 4.83
C LYS A 230 24.50 1.81 4.37
N ILE A 231 23.28 1.67 3.85
CA ILE A 231 22.76 0.38 3.37
C ILE A 231 23.28 -0.01 1.98
N GLY A 232 23.88 0.94 1.23
CA GLY A 232 24.58 0.65 -0.02
C GLY A 232 23.68 0.23 -1.18
N ILE A 233 22.42 0.70 -1.22
CA ILE A 233 21.46 0.36 -2.28
C ILE A 233 21.30 1.44 -3.36
N CYS A 234 22.13 2.49 -3.34
CA CYS A 234 22.15 3.53 -4.37
C CYS A 234 23.60 3.95 -4.68
N ASP A 235 23.81 4.53 -5.87
CA ASP A 235 25.13 5.05 -6.27
C ASP A 235 25.36 6.49 -5.77
N HIS A 236 24.28 7.28 -5.75
CA HIS A 236 24.36 8.69 -5.40
C HIS A 236 23.15 9.12 -4.56
N VAL A 237 23.39 10.04 -3.64
CA VAL A 237 22.35 10.73 -2.86
C VAL A 237 22.44 12.24 -3.11
N ILE A 238 21.29 12.91 -3.12
CA ILE A 238 21.20 14.34 -3.42
C ILE A 238 20.31 15.02 -2.37
N LEU A 239 20.88 15.98 -1.63
CA LEU A 239 20.14 16.80 -0.69
C LEU A 239 19.41 17.93 -1.43
N SER A 240 18.11 17.76 -1.65
CA SER A 240 17.27 18.75 -2.34
C SER A 240 15.80 18.65 -1.94
N ASP A 241 15.13 19.79 -1.86
CA ASP A 241 13.68 19.83 -1.80
C ASP A 241 13.11 19.69 -3.22
N VAL A 242 12.49 18.55 -3.49
CA VAL A 242 11.92 18.24 -4.82
C VAL A 242 10.74 19.12 -5.20
N THR A 243 10.19 19.92 -4.26
CA THR A 243 9.23 20.99 -4.56
C THR A 243 9.87 22.18 -5.30
N ASN A 244 11.21 22.26 -5.30
CA ASN A 244 12.00 23.18 -6.11
C ASN A 244 12.59 22.43 -7.33
N PRO A 245 11.85 22.25 -8.43
CA PRO A 245 12.23 21.36 -9.53
C PRO A 245 13.51 21.81 -10.26
N ILE A 246 13.69 23.12 -10.45
CA ILE A 246 14.87 23.66 -11.15
C ILE A 246 16.14 23.48 -10.32
N GLU A 247 16.07 23.75 -9.02
CA GLU A 247 17.19 23.54 -8.10
C GLU A 247 17.58 22.04 -8.05
N THR A 248 16.57 21.18 -7.89
CA THR A 248 16.75 19.72 -7.87
C THR A 248 17.38 19.21 -9.15
N TYR A 249 16.91 19.69 -10.31
CA TYR A 249 17.46 19.32 -11.61
C TYR A 249 18.91 19.78 -11.76
N ASN A 250 19.23 21.01 -11.35
CA ASN A 250 20.61 21.51 -11.39
C ASN A 250 21.55 20.69 -10.49
N LYS A 251 21.11 20.32 -9.28
CA LYS A 251 21.88 19.44 -8.39
C LYS A 251 22.09 18.04 -8.98
N TYR A 252 21.10 17.50 -9.68
CA TYR A 252 21.25 16.25 -10.42
C TYR A 252 22.31 16.35 -11.53
N LEU A 253 22.27 17.42 -12.34
CA LEU A 253 23.23 17.65 -13.43
C LEU A 253 24.67 17.88 -12.94
N GLN A 254 24.88 18.28 -11.68
CA GLN A 254 26.23 18.39 -11.10
C GLN A 254 26.88 17.02 -10.86
N ILE A 255 26.09 15.94 -10.80
CA ILE A 255 26.55 14.59 -10.45
C ILE A 255 26.40 13.63 -11.64
N SER A 256 25.44 13.89 -12.51
CA SER A 256 25.18 13.08 -13.70
C SER A 256 25.39 13.89 -14.98
N ASP A 257 26.10 13.28 -15.92
CA ASP A 257 26.34 13.78 -17.28
C ASP A 257 25.19 13.45 -18.26
N ARG A 258 24.19 12.71 -17.80
CA ARG A 258 23.01 12.31 -18.59
C ARG A 258 21.71 12.45 -17.82
N LEU A 259 20.61 12.54 -18.56
CA LEU A 259 19.26 12.51 -17.99
C LEU A 259 18.93 11.12 -17.42
N ALA A 260 17.95 11.09 -16.51
CA ALA A 260 17.40 9.86 -15.99
C ALA A 260 16.52 9.20 -17.05
N ASP A 261 16.64 7.88 -17.20
CA ASP A 261 15.78 7.07 -18.05
C ASP A 261 14.45 6.77 -17.35
N LEU A 262 14.46 6.75 -16.01
CA LEU A 262 13.29 6.54 -15.16
C LEU A 262 13.34 7.46 -13.94
N VAL A 263 12.25 8.18 -13.70
CA VAL A 263 12.04 8.96 -12.47
C VAL A 263 10.89 8.34 -11.69
N VAL A 264 11.12 8.08 -10.41
CA VAL A 264 10.20 7.40 -9.50
C VAL A 264 9.82 8.37 -8.40
N ASN A 265 8.57 8.79 -8.36
CA ASN A 265 8.08 9.65 -7.29
C ASN A 265 7.59 8.81 -6.10
N CYS A 266 8.32 8.86 -5.00
CA CYS A 266 7.98 8.25 -3.71
C CYS A 266 7.64 9.30 -2.63
N THR A 267 7.33 10.53 -3.03
CA THR A 267 6.90 11.60 -2.12
C THR A 267 5.39 11.74 -2.08
N ASN A 268 4.88 12.25 -0.96
CA ASN A 268 3.52 12.74 -0.85
C ASN A 268 3.56 14.25 -1.11
N VAL A 269 2.80 14.73 -2.10
CA VAL A 269 2.53 16.17 -2.31
C VAL A 269 1.36 16.62 -1.45
#